data_AF-A0AAV1KLV7-F1
#
_entry.id   AF-A0AAV1KLV7-F1
#
_cell.length_a   1.000
_cell.length_b   1.000
_cell.length_c   1.000
_cell.angle_alpha   90.00
_cell.angle_beta   90.00
_cell.angle_gamma   90.00
#
_symmetry.space_group_name_H-M   'P 1'
#
loop_
_entity.id
_entity.type
_entity.pdbx_description
1 polymer ?
#
loop_
_entity_poly.entity_id
_entity_poly.type
_entity_poly.pdbx_seq_one_letter_code
_entity_poly.pdbx_strand_id
1 'polypeptide(L)'
;MATAQTDSELKKYFLQKSIECSNENPVNVDEIDMLKKHTVPKSKNAKCLLACIFRKTTWMDEKGMFVMENAIKVTKEKHPKDWTEMENSKKLFELCKKGSLRSSYY
;
A
#
# COMPACT_ATOMS: atom_id res chain seq x y z
N MET A 1 -25.50 1.85 -6.82
CA MET A 1 -24.54 2.93 -7.20
C MET A 1 -23.31 2.75 -6.33
N ALA A 2 -22.12 2.57 -6.90
CA ALA A 2 -20.89 2.48 -6.11
C ALA A 2 -20.47 3.90 -5.68
N THR A 3 -20.54 4.19 -4.39
CA THR A 3 -20.00 5.41 -3.79
C THR A 3 -18.51 5.23 -3.54
N ALA A 4 -17.76 6.33 -3.56
CA ALA A 4 -16.34 6.26 -3.27
C ALA A 4 -16.09 5.75 -1.84
N GLN A 5 -15.04 4.95 -1.61
CA GLN A 5 -14.70 4.53 -0.25
C GLN A 5 -14.27 5.73 0.60
N THR A 6 -14.71 5.75 1.85
CA THR A 6 -14.27 6.74 2.84
C THR A 6 -12.87 6.40 3.36
N ASP A 7 -12.14 7.40 3.87
CA ASP A 7 -10.87 7.21 4.55
C ASP A 7 -10.94 6.16 5.68
N SER A 8 -12.08 6.10 6.37
CA SER A 8 -12.33 5.13 7.46
C SER A 8 -12.37 3.69 6.92
N GLU A 9 -13.05 3.46 5.80
CA GLU A 9 -13.13 2.15 5.16
C GLU A 9 -11.77 1.72 4.60
N LEU A 10 -11.01 2.65 4.02
CA LEU A 10 -9.64 2.39 3.57
C LEU A 10 -8.72 2.03 4.74
N LYS A 11 -8.75 2.81 5.83
CA LYS A 11 -7.97 2.53 7.05
C LYS A 11 -8.33 1.16 7.63
N LYS A 12 -9.61 0.82 7.69
CA LYS A 12 -10.08 -0.49 8.18
C LYS A 12 -9.57 -1.64 7.31
N TYR A 13 -9.63 -1.47 5.98
CA TYR A 13 -9.12 -2.47 5.03
C TYR A 13 -7.62 -2.73 5.23
N PHE A 14 -6.81 -1.68 5.32
CA PHE A 14 -5.37 -1.83 5.55
C PHE A 14 -5.06 -2.35 6.96
N LEU A 15 -5.81 -1.94 7.98
CA LEU A 15 -5.65 -2.47 9.34
C LEU A 15 -5.90 -3.99 9.39
N GLN A 16 -6.94 -4.47 8.70
CA GLN A 16 -7.20 -5.90 8.60
C GLN A 16 -6.02 -6.65 7.95
N LYS A 17 -5.43 -6.10 6.88
CA LYS A 17 -4.25 -6.70 6.24
C LYS A 17 -3.01 -6.65 7.14
N SER A 18 -2.83 -5.59 7.92
CA SER A 18 -1.76 -5.50 8.91
C SER A 18 -1.88 -6.61 9.95
N ILE A 19 -3.09 -6.91 10.45
CA ILE A 19 -3.34 -7.99 11.41
C ILE A 19 -3.02 -9.36 10.78
N GLU A 20 -3.42 -9.57 9.52
CA GLU A 20 -3.09 -10.82 8.80
C GLU A 20 -1.57 -11.01 8.63
N CYS A 21 -0.79 -9.93 8.54
CA CYS A 21 0.65 -9.96 8.30
C CYS A 21 1.51 -9.87 9.57
N SER A 22 0.94 -9.43 10.70
CA SER A 22 1.70 -9.16 11.93
C SER A 22 2.19 -10.43 12.62
N ASN A 23 1.55 -11.57 12.39
CA ASN A 23 1.98 -12.85 12.96
C ASN A 23 3.36 -13.27 12.45
N GLU A 24 3.62 -13.03 11.16
CA GLU A 24 4.91 -13.34 10.52
C GLU A 24 5.93 -12.20 10.68
N ASN A 25 5.44 -10.97 10.81
CA ASN A 25 6.25 -9.76 10.82
C ASN A 25 5.90 -8.88 12.03
N PRO A 26 6.25 -9.32 13.26
CA PRO A 26 5.88 -8.60 14.46
C PRO A 26 6.57 -7.23 14.50
N VAL A 27 5.79 -6.21 14.83
CA VAL A 27 6.23 -4.82 15.04
C VAL A 27 5.80 -4.37 16.42
N ASN A 28 6.55 -3.45 17.02
CA ASN A 28 6.22 -2.91 18.34
C ASN A 28 5.23 -1.71 18.24
N VAL A 29 4.76 -1.22 19.39
CA VAL A 29 3.77 -0.14 19.46
C VAL A 29 4.31 1.17 18.88
N ASP A 30 5.59 1.49 19.11
CA ASP A 30 6.21 2.70 18.58
C ASP A 30 6.26 2.67 17.04
N GLU A 31 6.58 1.51 16.47
CA GLU A 31 6.58 1.28 15.02
C GLU A 31 5.16 1.38 14.43
N ILE A 32 4.15 0.87 15.14
CA ILE A 32 2.75 1.04 14.75
C ILE A 32 2.37 2.52 14.73
N ASP A 33 2.81 3.30 15.73
CA ASP A 33 2.51 4.73 15.79
C ASP A 33 3.26 5.55 14.73
N MET A 34 4.47 5.13 14.35
CA MET A 34 5.16 5.66 13.18
C MET A 34 4.35 5.40 11.91
N LEU A 35 3.87 4.18 11.71
CA LEU A 35 3.08 3.79 10.52
C LEU A 35 1.75 4.57 10.44
N LYS A 36 1.05 4.78 11.56
CA LYS A 36 -0.16 5.63 11.61
C LYS A 36 0.12 7.08 11.21
N LYS A 37 1.34 7.56 11.43
CA LYS A 37 1.82 8.90 11.03
C LYS A 37 2.43 8.93 9.62
N HIS A 38 2.27 7.85 8.85
CA HIS A 38 2.86 7.65 7.52
C HIS A 38 4.40 7.67 7.50
N THR A 39 5.03 7.35 8.62
CA THR A 39 6.48 7.22 8.73
C THR A 39 6.84 5.74 8.70
N VAL A 40 7.65 5.31 7.72
CA VAL A 40 8.08 3.91 7.61
C VAL A 40 9.21 3.64 8.61
N PRO A 41 9.04 2.70 9.56
CA PRO A 41 10.11 2.33 10.49
C PRO A 41 11.31 1.70 9.77
N LYS A 42 12.50 1.85 10.36
CA LYS A 42 13.75 1.35 9.75
C LYS A 42 13.94 -0.16 9.90
N SER A 43 13.21 -0.80 10.82
CA SER A 43 13.39 -2.21 11.14
C SER A 43 13.06 -3.11 9.94
N LYS A 44 13.68 -4.29 9.91
CA LYS A 44 13.41 -5.31 8.89
C LYS A 44 11.96 -5.78 8.96
N ASN A 45 11.44 -6.05 10.15
CA ASN A 45 10.08 -6.54 10.34
C ASN A 45 9.04 -5.53 9.85
N ALA A 46 9.19 -4.23 10.12
CA ALA A 46 8.25 -3.23 9.63
C ALA A 46 8.22 -3.16 8.09
N LYS A 47 9.39 -3.29 7.44
CA LYS A 47 9.47 -3.37 5.97
C LYS A 47 8.82 -4.65 5.42
N CYS A 48 9.05 -5.79 6.08
CA CYS A 48 8.44 -7.06 5.70
C CYS A 48 6.92 -7.06 5.91
N LEU A 49 6.43 -6.42 6.98
CA LEU A 49 5.01 -6.20 7.23
C LEU A 49 4.36 -5.43 6.07
N LEU A 50 4.96 -4.30 5.66
CA LEU A 50 4.47 -3.53 4.52
C LEU A 50 4.50 -4.32 3.21
N ALA A 51 5.55 -5.11 2.97
CA ALA A 51 5.64 -5.97 1.79
C ALA A 51 4.55 -7.05 1.79
N CYS A 52 4.25 -7.67 2.94
CA CYS A 52 3.15 -8.62 3.09
C CYS A 52 1.79 -7.96 2.79
N ILE A 53 1.55 -6.75 3.34
CA ILE A 53 0.32 -6.00 3.09
C ILE A 53 0.17 -5.71 1.59
N PHE A 54 1.21 -5.17 0.94
CA PHE A 54 1.15 -4.84 -0.48
C PHE A 54 1.00 -6.07 -1.39
N ARG A 55 1.55 -7.23 -1.01
CA ARG A 55 1.27 -8.48 -1.71
C ARG A 55 -0.20 -8.91 -1.56
N LYS A 56 -0.76 -8.82 -0.35
CA LYS A 56 -2.18 -9.13 -0.10
C LYS A 56 -3.14 -8.17 -0.79
N THR A 57 -2.73 -6.93 -1.05
CA THR A 57 -3.51 -5.99 -1.87
C THR A 57 -3.20 -6.12 -3.36
N THR A 58 -2.33 -7.05 -3.77
CA THR A 58 -1.86 -7.27 -5.15
C THR A 58 -1.10 -6.09 -5.77
N TRP A 59 -0.62 -5.15 -4.94
CA TRP A 59 0.16 -3.98 -5.34
C TRP A 59 1.65 -4.27 -5.43
N MET A 60 2.09 -5.41 -4.91
CA MET A 60 3.45 -5.90 -5.02
C MET A 60 3.43 -7.35 -5.50
N ASP A 61 4.29 -7.68 -6.46
CA ASP A 61 4.47 -9.05 -6.92
C ASP A 61 5.46 -9.84 -6.03
N GLU A 62 5.71 -11.10 -6.39
CA GLU A 62 6.65 -11.97 -5.67
C GLU A 62 8.10 -11.49 -5.76
N LYS A 63 8.43 -10.72 -6.81
CA LYS A 63 9.76 -10.12 -7.02
C LYS A 63 9.95 -8.82 -6.25
N GLY A 64 8.92 -8.35 -5.53
CA GLY A 64 8.96 -7.09 -4.79
C GLY A 64 8.69 -5.86 -5.66
N MET A 65 8.18 -6.04 -6.88
CA MET A 65 7.91 -4.98 -7.84
C MET A 65 6.50 -4.44 -7.65
N PHE A 66 6.36 -3.12 -7.75
CA PHE A 66 5.05 -2.48 -7.69
C PHE A 66 4.22 -2.79 -8.95
N VAL A 67 2.98 -3.27 -8.75
CA VAL A 67 2.04 -3.65 -9.81
C VAL A 67 1.02 -2.53 -10.02
N MET A 68 1.37 -1.59 -10.88
CA MET A 68 0.60 -0.37 -11.13
C MET A 68 -0.81 -0.66 -11.66
N GLU A 69 -0.96 -1.67 -12.50
CA GLU A 69 -2.22 -2.05 -13.13
C GLU A 69 -3.28 -2.41 -12.07
N ASN A 70 -2.87 -3.16 -11.04
CA ASN A 70 -3.72 -3.55 -9.92
C ASN A 70 -4.07 -2.36 -9.02
N ALA A 71 -3.10 -1.48 -8.76
CA ALA A 71 -3.33 -0.26 -7.98
C ALA A 71 -4.35 0.67 -8.66
N ILE A 72 -4.24 0.86 -9.98
CA ILE A 72 -5.21 1.65 -10.77
C ILE A 72 -6.59 1.01 -10.75
N LYS A 73 -6.68 -0.32 -10.87
CA LYS A 73 -7.96 -1.04 -10.83
C LYS A 73 -8.69 -0.75 -9.51
N VAL A 74 -7.97 -0.86 -8.39
CA VAL A 74 -8.51 -0.55 -7.07
C VAL A 74 -8.96 0.91 -6.97
N THR A 75 -8.18 1.88 -7.47
CA THR A 75 -8.59 3.29 -7.48
C THR A 75 -9.85 3.53 -8.32
N LYS A 76 -9.96 2.89 -9.49
CA LYS A 76 -11.15 2.99 -10.36
C LYS A 76 -12.41 2.42 -9.71
N GLU A 77 -12.28 1.27 -9.06
CA GLU A 77 -13.39 0.62 -8.35
C GLU A 77 -13.85 1.43 -7.14
N LYS A 78 -12.90 2.07 -6.43
CA LYS A 78 -13.15 2.79 -5.18
C LYS A 78 -13.42 4.28 -5.33
N HIS A 79 -13.07 4.91 -6.45
CA HIS A 79 -13.29 6.35 -6.69
C HIS A 79 -13.74 6.63 -8.14
N PRO A 80 -14.86 6.03 -8.62
CA PRO A 80 -15.22 6.06 -10.04
C PRO A 80 -15.60 7.43 -10.62
N LYS A 81 -15.71 8.48 -9.77
CA LYS A 81 -16.18 9.82 -10.17
C LYS A 81 -15.17 10.94 -9.86
N ASP A 82 -14.00 10.62 -9.31
CA ASP A 82 -13.00 11.62 -8.92
C ASP A 82 -11.81 11.61 -9.89
N TRP A 83 -11.97 12.32 -11.00
CA TRP A 83 -10.96 12.38 -12.07
C TRP A 83 -9.65 13.01 -11.61
N THR A 84 -9.70 13.98 -10.70
CA THR A 84 -8.50 14.65 -10.17
C THR A 84 -7.70 13.69 -9.28
N GLU A 85 -8.39 12.98 -8.38
CA GLU A 85 -7.75 11.98 -7.52
C GLU A 85 -7.17 10.81 -8.33
N MET A 86 -7.88 10.38 -9.38
CA MET A 86 -7.38 9.36 -10.30
C MET A 86 -6.10 9.79 -11.00
N GLU A 87 -6.01 11.04 -11.47
CA GLU A 87 -4.82 11.54 -12.17
C GLU A 87 -3.63 11.73 -11.22
N ASN A 88 -3.87 12.22 -10.00
CA ASN A 88 -2.85 12.32 -8.96
C ASN A 88 -2.34 10.93 -8.54
N SER A 89 -3.25 9.97 -8.36
CA SER A 89 -2.91 8.57 -8.05
C SER A 89 -2.04 7.95 -9.13
N LYS A 90 -2.35 8.15 -10.41
CA LYS A 90 -1.51 7.65 -11.52
C LYS A 90 -0.09 8.21 -11.45
N LYS A 91 0.05 9.53 -11.26
CA LYS A 91 1.37 10.17 -11.16
C LYS A 91 2.19 9.59 -10.00
N LEU A 92 1.55 9.37 -8.85
CA LEU A 92 2.18 8.72 -7.71
C LEU A 92 2.60 7.27 -8.04
N PHE A 93 1.72 6.50 -8.67
CA PHE A 93 1.98 5.10 -9.00
C PHE A 93 3.09 4.92 -10.04
N GLU A 94 3.25 5.84 -10.99
CA GLU A 94 4.41 5.86 -11.89
C GLU A 94 5.72 6.06 -11.12
N LEU A 95 5.73 6.97 -10.13
CA LEU A 95 6.89 7.18 -9.28
C LEU A 95 7.23 5.92 -8.46
N CYS A 96 6.21 5.25 -7.90
CA CYS A 96 6.38 3.99 -7.18
C CYS A 96 6.96 2.89 -8.09
N LYS A 97 6.43 2.72 -9.30
CA LYS A 97 6.92 1.75 -10.30
C LYS A 97 8.39 2.00 -10.65
N LYS A 98 8.75 3.26 -10.90
CA LYS A 98 10.13 3.66 -11.20
C LYS A 98 11.07 3.41 -10.00
N GLY A 99 10.60 3.67 -8.78
CA GLY A 99 11.36 3.41 -7.55
C GLY A 99 11.66 1.93 -7.33
N SER A 100 10.68 1.05 -7.55
CA SER A 100 10.87 -0.40 -7.44
C SER A 100 11.93 -0.92 -8.41
N LEU A 101 11.92 -0.44 -9.67
CA LEU A 101 12.96 -0.78 -10.65
C LEU A 101 14.35 -0.37 -10.17
N ARG A 102 14.50 0.81 -9.57
CA ARG A 102 15.80 1.23 -9.02
C ARG A 102 16.27 0.32 -7.90
N SER A 103 15.38 -0.14 -7.03
CA SER A 103 15.73 -1.04 -5.92
C SER A 103 16.14 -2.44 -6.37
N SER A 104 15.74 -2.92 -7.56
CA SER A 104 16.13 -4.24 -8.07
C SER A 104 17.53 -4.28 -8.70
N TYR A 105 18.19 -3.12 -8.87
CA TYR A 105 19.54 -3.00 -9.41
C TYR A 105 20.62 -2.76 -8.33
N TYR A 106 20.24 -2.77 -7.05
CA TYR A 106 21.14 -2.69 -5.88
C TYR A 106 20.96 -3.93 -5.01
#